data_AF-A0A800K531-F1
#
_entry.id   AF-A0A800K531-F1
#
_cell.length_a   1.000
_cell.length_b   1.000
_cell.length_c   1.000
_cell.angle_alpha   90.00
_cell.angle_beta   90.00
_cell.angle_gamma   90.00
#
_symmetry.space_group_name_H-M   'P 1'
#
loop_
_entity.id
_entity.type
_entity.pdbx_description
1 polymer ?
#
loop_
_entity_poly.entity_id
_entity_poly.type
_entity_poly.pdbx_seq_one_letter_code
_entity_poly.pdbx_strand_id
1 'polypeptide(L)'
;MIAGNHHASSHGRILALAAFAVGLATTTLVAQQAPPWTAMNRGSDNMEVLGHLPLGPDENLADMDIEQEVGRPYAYVARARYAGTGPVGMAIVDISDPTNPTKITEWQIENQDLHIGGARDVKHFKWNDRYYVIQSLQFRQGGHNSDLG
;
A
#
# COMPACT_ATOMS: atom_id res chain seq x y z
N MET A 1 28.31 -71.29 54.88
CA MET A 1 28.81 -70.63 53.65
C MET A 1 28.28 -69.20 53.68
N ILE A 2 28.80 -68.33 54.57
CA ILE A 2 29.90 -67.39 54.38
C ILE A 2 29.78 -66.52 53.11
N ALA A 3 29.21 -65.33 53.34
CA ALA A 3 29.65 -63.98 52.96
C ALA A 3 30.13 -63.65 51.53
N GLY A 4 29.61 -62.53 51.02
CA GLY A 4 30.18 -61.78 49.91
C GLY A 4 29.40 -60.50 49.61
N ASN A 5 29.66 -59.45 50.40
CA ASN A 5 29.22 -58.07 50.15
C ASN A 5 29.68 -57.56 48.78
N HIS A 6 28.84 -56.76 48.11
CA HIS A 6 29.32 -55.58 47.39
C HIS A 6 28.36 -54.40 47.59
N HIS A 7 28.84 -53.44 48.37
CA HIS A 7 28.37 -52.07 48.42
C HIS A 7 28.73 -51.37 47.10
N ALA A 8 27.78 -50.67 46.48
CA ALA A 8 28.07 -49.47 45.71
C ALA A 8 26.82 -48.56 45.68
N SER A 9 26.96 -47.43 46.37
CA SER A 9 26.06 -46.28 46.39
C SER A 9 25.93 -45.63 45.01
N SER A 10 24.76 -45.16 44.63
CA SER A 10 24.64 -43.77 44.15
C SER A 10 23.18 -43.28 44.01
N HIS A 11 22.90 -42.20 44.74
CA HIS A 11 22.19 -41.01 44.30
C HIS A 11 20.74 -41.18 43.78
N GLY A 12 19.82 -40.78 44.65
CA GLY A 12 18.40 -40.65 44.34
C GLY A 12 18.12 -39.69 43.19
N ARG A 13 16.98 -39.92 42.53
CA ARG A 13 16.30 -38.91 41.72
C ARG A 13 14.82 -39.05 41.96
N ILE A 14 14.29 -38.03 42.63
CA ILE A 14 12.87 -37.72 42.78
C ILE A 14 12.22 -37.79 41.40
N LEU A 15 11.20 -38.63 41.24
CA LEU A 15 10.32 -38.63 40.07
C LEU A 15 9.49 -37.34 40.12
N ALA A 16 9.92 -36.31 39.40
CA ALA A 16 9.12 -35.12 39.17
C ALA A 16 8.03 -35.46 38.13
N LEU A 17 6.76 -35.41 38.53
CA LEU A 17 5.63 -35.39 37.61
C LEU A 17 5.69 -34.09 36.78
N ALA A 18 5.91 -34.20 35.47
CA ALA A 18 5.71 -33.09 34.55
C ALA A 18 4.20 -33.02 34.20
N ALA A 19 3.49 -32.08 34.80
CA ALA A 19 2.13 -31.74 34.39
C ALA A 19 2.20 -30.91 33.08
N PHE A 20 1.71 -31.47 31.98
CA PHE A 20 1.60 -30.76 30.71
C PHE A 20 0.26 -30.01 30.68
N ALA A 21 0.27 -28.72 31.05
CA ALA A 21 -0.89 -27.86 30.90
C ALA A 21 -0.96 -27.35 29.45
N VAL A 22 -1.88 -27.90 28.65
CA VAL A 22 -2.22 -27.37 27.33
C VAL A 22 -3.06 -26.11 27.55
N GLY A 23 -2.46 -24.93 27.38
CA GLY A 23 -3.19 -23.67 27.34
C GLY A 23 -3.94 -23.55 26.01
N LEU A 24 -5.26 -23.70 26.03
CA LEU A 24 -6.10 -23.27 24.90
C LEU A 24 -6.07 -21.74 24.85
N ALA A 25 -5.28 -21.18 23.93
CA ALA A 25 -5.41 -19.78 23.56
C ALA A 25 -6.72 -19.60 22.79
N THR A 26 -7.74 -19.06 23.46
CA THR A 26 -8.96 -18.60 22.78
C THR A 26 -8.64 -17.31 22.02
N THR A 27 -8.35 -17.42 20.73
CA THR A 27 -8.36 -16.23 19.85
C THR A 27 -9.80 -15.77 19.70
N THR A 28 -10.17 -14.65 20.30
CA THR A 28 -11.44 -13.98 20.01
C THR A 28 -11.39 -13.46 18.58
N LEU A 29 -12.14 -14.09 17.68
CA LEU A 29 -12.43 -13.54 16.36
C LEU A 29 -13.31 -12.31 16.57
N VAL A 30 -12.73 -11.12 16.40
CA VAL A 30 -13.51 -9.89 16.33
C VAL A 30 -14.15 -9.87 14.94
N ALA A 31 -15.48 -9.90 14.87
CA ALA A 31 -16.18 -9.73 13.61
C ALA A 31 -15.89 -8.32 13.08
N GLN A 32 -15.19 -8.23 11.94
CA GLN A 32 -14.94 -6.95 11.30
C GLN A 32 -16.27 -6.39 10.80
N GLN A 33 -16.74 -5.30 11.42
CA GLN A 33 -17.94 -4.61 10.95
C GLN A 33 -17.69 -4.11 9.52
N ALA A 34 -18.63 -4.41 8.63
CA ALA A 34 -18.57 -3.90 7.26
C ALA A 34 -18.54 -2.36 7.30
N PRO A 35 -17.74 -1.72 6.44
CA PRO A 35 -17.72 -0.26 6.38
C PRO A 35 -19.12 0.27 5.99
N PRO A 36 -19.48 1.49 6.45
CA PRO A 36 -20.79 2.09 6.15
C PRO A 36 -20.98 2.47 4.67
N TRP A 37 -19.92 2.41 3.85
CA TRP A 37 -19.95 2.73 2.42
C TRP A 37 -19.95 1.47 1.54
N THR A 38 -20.61 1.56 0.38
CA THR A 38 -20.59 0.55 -0.69
C THR A 38 -20.41 1.23 -2.04
N ALA A 39 -20.25 0.44 -3.11
CA ALA A 39 -20.24 0.99 -4.47
C ALA A 39 -21.54 1.76 -4.83
N MET A 40 -22.68 1.33 -4.27
CA MET A 40 -23.99 1.96 -4.47
C MET A 40 -24.28 3.07 -3.45
N ASN A 41 -23.68 3.01 -2.26
CA ASN A 41 -23.78 4.02 -1.21
C ASN A 41 -22.40 4.61 -0.95
N ARG A 42 -21.98 5.53 -1.82
CA ARG A 42 -20.65 6.16 -1.77
C ARG A 42 -20.68 7.34 -0.79
N GLY A 43 -19.51 7.64 -0.19
CA GLY A 43 -19.35 8.76 0.74
C GLY A 43 -19.52 8.36 2.20
N SER A 44 -19.89 9.33 3.02
CA SER A 44 -20.17 9.18 4.46
C SER A 44 -21.33 10.09 4.87
N ASP A 45 -21.76 10.03 6.13
CA ASP A 45 -22.85 10.87 6.66
C ASP A 45 -22.63 12.38 6.46
N ASN A 46 -21.38 12.82 6.27
CA ASN A 46 -20.98 14.21 6.12
C ASN A 46 -20.19 14.51 4.83
N MET A 47 -20.04 13.54 3.92
CA MET A 47 -19.30 13.71 2.67
C MET A 47 -20.06 13.06 1.51
N GLU A 48 -20.29 13.83 0.45
CA GLU A 48 -20.91 13.34 -0.78
C GLU A 48 -19.85 13.12 -1.86
N VAL A 49 -19.91 11.97 -2.54
CA VAL A 49 -19.04 11.68 -3.69
C VAL A 49 -19.74 12.18 -4.95
N LEU A 50 -19.24 13.29 -5.52
CA LEU A 50 -19.82 13.91 -6.71
C LEU A 50 -19.48 13.15 -8.01
N GLY A 51 -18.24 12.65 -8.12
CA GLY A 51 -17.74 12.02 -9.34
C GLY A 51 -16.65 11.00 -9.05
N HIS A 52 -16.36 10.16 -10.05
CA HIS A 52 -15.30 9.16 -9.96
C HIS A 52 -14.73 8.87 -11.36
N LEU A 53 -13.41 8.96 -11.50
CA LEU A 53 -12.69 8.65 -12.72
C LEU A 53 -11.67 7.53 -12.45
N PRO A 54 -11.85 6.32 -13.00
CA PRO A 54 -10.85 5.27 -12.88
C PRO A 54 -9.54 5.67 -13.59
N LEU A 55 -8.46 5.74 -12.83
CA LEU A 55 -7.12 6.07 -13.34
C LEU A 55 -6.18 4.86 -13.28
N GLY A 56 -6.69 3.64 -13.27
CA GLY A 56 -5.87 2.43 -13.20
C GLY A 56 -6.60 1.30 -12.49
N PRO A 57 -6.01 0.10 -12.47
CA PRO A 57 -6.49 -1.00 -11.63
C PRO A 57 -6.24 -0.70 -10.14
N ASP A 58 -6.72 -1.62 -9.30
CA ASP A 58 -6.46 -1.57 -7.86
C ASP A 58 -4.96 -1.47 -7.56
N GLU A 59 -4.62 -0.69 -6.53
CA GLU A 59 -3.24 -0.44 -6.12
C GLU A 59 -2.33 0.16 -7.22
N ASN A 60 -2.90 0.98 -8.12
CA ASN A 60 -2.15 1.68 -9.18
C ASN A 60 -1.89 3.19 -8.93
N LEU A 61 -2.42 3.79 -7.87
CA LEU A 61 -2.29 5.23 -7.60
C LEU A 61 -1.47 5.48 -6.33
N ALA A 62 -0.63 6.52 -6.34
CA ALA A 62 0.27 6.84 -5.23
C ALA A 62 -0.13 8.13 -4.51
N ASP A 63 0.17 9.28 -5.10
CA ASP A 63 -0.11 10.61 -4.56
C ASP A 63 -0.83 11.48 -5.59
N MET A 64 -1.37 12.62 -5.15
CA MET A 64 -1.95 13.61 -6.02
C MET A 64 -1.72 15.04 -5.51
N ASP A 65 -1.77 15.98 -6.44
CA ASP A 65 -1.72 17.42 -6.16
C ASP A 65 -2.83 18.13 -6.94
N ILE A 66 -3.30 19.27 -6.44
CA ILE A 66 -4.45 19.99 -7.02
C ILE A 66 -4.07 21.44 -7.27
N GLU A 67 -4.36 21.90 -8.47
CA GLU A 67 -4.15 23.29 -8.89
C GLU A 67 -4.88 24.28 -7.97
N GLN A 68 -4.19 25.36 -7.61
CA GLN A 68 -4.73 26.40 -6.74
C GLN A 68 -5.30 27.59 -7.53
N GLU A 69 -4.97 27.70 -8.81
CA GLU A 69 -5.57 28.70 -9.70
C GLU A 69 -7.01 28.33 -10.09
N VAL A 70 -7.97 29.18 -9.71
CA VAL A 70 -9.42 28.99 -9.98
C VAL A 70 -9.72 28.75 -11.46
N GLY A 71 -8.97 29.37 -12.38
CA GLY A 71 -9.18 29.24 -13.82
C GLY A 71 -8.62 27.94 -14.43
N ARG A 72 -7.96 27.10 -13.65
CA ARG A 72 -7.32 25.86 -14.10
C ARG A 72 -7.60 24.72 -13.12
N PRO A 73 -8.86 24.32 -12.91
CA PRO A 73 -9.22 23.31 -11.92
C PRO A 73 -8.72 21.91 -12.34
N TYR A 74 -7.44 21.63 -12.15
CA TYR A 74 -6.78 20.41 -12.57
C TYR A 74 -6.22 19.65 -11.37
N ALA A 75 -6.34 18.32 -11.43
CA ALA A 75 -5.66 17.41 -10.51
C ALA A 75 -4.53 16.69 -11.24
N TYR A 76 -3.39 16.56 -10.57
CA TYR A 76 -2.20 15.85 -11.01
C TYR A 76 -2.10 14.58 -10.18
N VAL A 77 -2.08 13.40 -10.80
CA VAL A 77 -2.18 12.12 -10.09
C VAL A 77 -1.02 11.22 -10.49
N ALA A 78 -0.23 10.79 -9.52
CA ALA A 78 0.85 9.84 -9.70
C ALA A 78 0.32 8.40 -9.79
N ARG A 79 0.87 7.64 -10.74
CA ARG A 79 0.47 6.26 -11.04
C ARG A 79 1.65 5.32 -10.87
N ALA A 80 1.52 4.35 -9.97
CA ALA A 80 2.57 3.44 -9.55
C ALA A 80 2.10 1.99 -9.61
N ARG A 81 3.00 1.01 -9.63
CA ARG A 81 2.63 -0.40 -9.48
C ARG A 81 2.98 -0.86 -8.07
N TYR A 82 1.99 -0.97 -7.18
CA TYR A 82 2.20 -1.54 -5.85
C TYR A 82 2.00 -3.07 -5.86
N ALA A 83 0.94 -3.54 -6.51
CA ALA A 83 0.73 -4.92 -6.89
C ALA A 83 0.15 -5.02 -8.31
N GLY A 84 0.41 -6.13 -9.00
CA GLY A 84 -0.21 -6.42 -10.30
C GLY A 84 0.33 -5.59 -11.46
N THR A 85 -0.58 -5.21 -12.36
CA THR A 85 -0.29 -4.52 -13.63
C THR A 85 -0.84 -3.10 -13.60
N GLY A 86 -0.53 -2.30 -14.61
CA GLY A 86 -1.08 -0.95 -14.75
C GLY A 86 -0.05 0.05 -15.26
N PRO A 87 -0.44 1.25 -15.65
CA PRO A 87 0.51 2.27 -16.09
C PRO A 87 1.34 2.83 -14.93
N VAL A 88 2.61 3.15 -15.19
CA VAL A 88 3.49 3.89 -14.29
C VAL A 88 3.78 5.26 -14.87
N GLY A 89 3.59 6.31 -14.08
CA GLY A 89 3.81 7.69 -14.51
C GLY A 89 2.83 8.63 -13.84
N MET A 90 2.10 9.42 -14.64
CA MET A 90 1.20 10.46 -14.15
C MET A 90 -0.02 10.64 -15.06
N ALA A 91 -1.14 11.06 -14.50
CA ALA A 91 -2.28 11.59 -15.24
C ALA A 91 -2.59 13.03 -14.81
N ILE A 92 -3.06 13.86 -15.74
CA ILE A 92 -3.65 15.18 -15.47
C ILE A 92 -5.14 15.10 -15.76
N VAL A 93 -5.95 15.53 -14.80
CA VAL A 93 -7.40 15.41 -14.82
C VAL A 93 -8.04 16.80 -14.73
N ASP A 94 -8.98 17.06 -15.61
CA ASP A 94 -9.89 18.19 -15.51
C ASP A 94 -10.98 17.88 -14.47
N ILE A 95 -11.08 18.75 -13.47
CA ILE A 95 -12.09 18.70 -12.41
C ILE A 95 -12.99 19.95 -12.42
N SER A 96 -13.08 20.67 -13.55
CA SER A 96 -13.97 21.82 -13.70
C SER A 96 -15.44 21.49 -13.47
N ASP A 97 -15.85 20.28 -13.89
CA ASP A 97 -17.12 19.67 -13.50
C ASP A 97 -16.80 18.49 -12.55
N PRO A 98 -16.97 18.65 -11.23
CA PRO A 98 -16.65 17.60 -10.27
C PRO A 98 -17.58 16.39 -10.37
N THR A 99 -18.72 16.49 -11.06
CA THR A 99 -19.64 15.36 -11.29
C THR A 99 -19.22 14.50 -12.48
N ASN A 100 -18.39 15.04 -13.37
CA ASN A 100 -17.89 14.37 -14.56
C ASN A 100 -16.41 14.70 -14.85
N PRO A 101 -15.47 14.31 -13.95
CA PRO A 101 -14.05 14.55 -14.14
C PRO A 101 -13.52 13.82 -15.39
N THR A 102 -12.61 14.45 -16.13
CA THR A 102 -12.06 13.89 -17.37
C THR A 102 -10.54 13.89 -17.40
N LYS A 103 -9.92 12.84 -17.92
CA LYS A 103 -8.45 12.80 -18.08
C LYS A 103 -8.06 13.65 -19.28
N ILE A 104 -7.28 14.71 -19.05
CA ILE A 104 -6.74 15.58 -20.10
C ILE A 104 -5.60 14.86 -20.83
N THR A 105 -4.65 14.35 -20.06
CA THR A 105 -3.47 13.68 -20.61
C THR A 105 -2.83 12.75 -19.59
N GLU A 106 -1.87 11.96 -20.04
CA GLU A 106 -1.03 11.13 -19.20
C GLU A 106 0.39 11.09 -19.76
N TRP A 107 1.33 10.89 -18.86
CA TRP A 107 2.69 10.48 -19.19
C TRP A 107 2.92 9.11 -18.57
N GLN A 108 3.47 8.18 -19.36
CA GLN A 108 3.91 6.88 -18.88
C GLN A 108 5.42 6.78 -19.03
N ILE A 109 6.08 6.22 -18.03
CA ILE A 109 7.50 5.92 -18.13
C ILE A 109 7.73 4.91 -19.26
N GLU A 110 8.75 5.18 -20.06
CA GLU A 110 9.16 4.30 -21.14
C GLU A 110 9.62 2.95 -20.57
N ASN A 111 9.38 1.86 -21.30
CA ASN A 111 9.81 0.50 -20.88
C ASN A 111 9.39 0.13 -19.44
N GLN A 112 8.22 0.57 -18.97
CA GLN A 112 7.71 0.36 -17.60
C GLN A 112 7.79 -1.08 -17.06
N ASP A 113 7.80 -2.09 -17.93
CA ASP A 113 7.94 -3.50 -17.52
C ASP A 113 9.35 -3.86 -17.03
N LEU A 114 10.36 -3.04 -17.38
CA LEU A 114 11.72 -3.15 -16.84
C LEU A 114 11.89 -2.44 -15.49
N HIS A 115 10.89 -1.67 -15.07
CA HIS A 115 10.94 -0.83 -13.88
C HIS A 115 10.11 -1.43 -12.75
N ILE A 116 10.80 -2.03 -11.76
CA ILE A 116 10.14 -2.49 -10.54
C ILE A 116 9.97 -1.29 -9.60
N GLY A 117 8.74 -0.92 -9.27
CA GLY A 117 8.42 0.28 -8.50
C GLY A 117 7.53 1.23 -9.29
N GLY A 118 7.81 2.53 -9.23
CA GLY A 118 7.12 3.50 -10.08
C GLY A 118 7.00 4.89 -9.47
N ALA A 119 6.00 5.64 -9.94
CA ALA A 119 5.72 6.98 -9.47
C ALA A 119 5.47 7.02 -7.95
N ARG A 120 5.79 8.14 -7.30
CA ARG A 120 5.47 8.37 -5.88
C ARG A 120 4.74 9.68 -5.75
N ASP A 121 5.44 10.71 -5.31
CA ASP A 121 4.91 12.03 -5.16
C ASP A 121 4.86 12.77 -6.52
N VAL A 122 3.83 13.58 -6.70
CA VAL A 122 3.67 14.51 -7.80
C VAL A 122 3.51 15.92 -7.24
N LYS A 123 4.19 16.89 -7.85
CA LYS A 123 4.06 18.31 -7.48
C LYS A 123 3.90 19.16 -8.71
N HIS A 124 2.96 20.10 -8.66
CA HIS A 124 2.85 21.16 -9.64
C HIS A 124 3.41 22.48 -9.09
N PHE A 125 3.93 23.31 -9.97
CA PHE A 125 4.26 24.70 -9.64
C PHE A 125 4.23 25.57 -10.89
N LYS A 126 4.06 26.88 -10.66
CA LYS A 126 4.12 27.89 -11.70
C LYS A 126 5.38 28.72 -11.56
N TRP A 127 6.05 28.96 -12.68
CA TRP A 127 7.21 29.86 -12.75
C TRP A 127 7.26 30.57 -14.10
N ASN A 128 7.40 31.90 -14.10
CA ASN A 128 7.46 32.74 -15.30
C ASN A 128 6.35 32.41 -16.35
N ASP A 129 5.10 32.41 -15.90
CA ASP A 129 3.90 32.09 -16.71
C ASP A 129 3.90 30.70 -17.36
N ARG A 130 4.71 29.77 -16.84
CA ARG A 130 4.74 28.38 -17.25
C ARG A 130 4.38 27.47 -16.08
N TYR A 131 3.67 26.40 -16.40
CA TYR A 131 3.31 25.37 -15.45
C TYR A 131 4.23 24.18 -15.62
N TYR A 132 4.69 23.67 -14.48
CA TYR A 132 5.57 22.53 -14.41
C TYR A 132 4.91 21.49 -13.53
N VAL A 133 5.14 20.24 -13.89
CA VAL A 133 4.79 19.10 -13.05
C VAL A 133 6.03 18.25 -12.91
N ILE A 134 6.37 17.91 -11.67
CA ILE A 134 7.45 17.00 -11.34
C ILE A 134 6.83 15.71 -10.86
N GLN A 135 7.19 14.62 -11.53
CA GLN A 135 6.86 13.27 -11.11
C GLN A 135 8.10 12.63 -10.50
N SER A 136 8.04 12.33 -9.20
CA SER A 136 9.08 11.52 -8.57
C SER A 136 8.89 10.04 -8.90
N LEU A 137 9.99 9.31 -9.02
CA LEU A 137 10.03 7.88 -9.28
C LEU A 137 10.84 7.21 -8.18
N GLN A 138 10.41 6.02 -7.76
CA GLN A 138 11.19 5.17 -6.88
C GLN A 138 11.20 3.75 -7.43
N PHE A 139 12.41 3.24 -7.66
CA PHE A 139 12.63 1.88 -8.10
C PHE A 139 13.04 0.98 -6.93
N ARG A 140 12.59 -0.27 -6.95
CA ARG A 140 12.91 -1.26 -5.92
C ARG A 140 14.18 -2.02 -6.31
N GLN A 141 14.86 -2.55 -5.30
CA GLN A 141 15.94 -3.52 -5.50
C GLN A 141 15.43 -4.75 -6.28
N GLY A 142 16.30 -5.31 -7.13
CA GLY A 142 15.99 -6.47 -7.98
C GLY A 142 15.53 -6.13 -9.40
N GLY A 143 15.34 -4.85 -9.74
CA GLY A 143 15.12 -4.39 -11.11
C GLY A 143 16.39 -3.88 -11.79
N HIS A 144 16.31 -3.65 -13.09
CA HIS A 144 17.43 -3.11 -13.90
C HIS A 144 17.91 -1.73 -13.44
N ASN A 145 17.11 -1.02 -12.64
CA ASN A 145 17.35 0.33 -12.14
C ASN A 145 17.54 0.37 -10.61
N SER A 146 18.06 -0.72 -10.03
CA SER A 146 18.20 -0.84 -8.57
C SER A 146 19.19 0.14 -7.95
N ASP A 147 19.98 0.84 -8.76
CA ASP A 147 20.94 1.88 -8.41
C ASP A 147 20.38 3.31 -8.51
N LEU A 148 19.13 3.47 -8.98
CA LEU A 148 18.49 4.78 -9.17
C LEU A 148 17.60 5.20 -7.97
N GLY A 149 17.95 4.80 -6.74
CA GLY A 149 17.13 4.97 -5.54
C GLY A 149 17.89 5.43 -4.31
#